data_AF-A0A9Q3D3C0-F1
#
_entry.id   AF-A0A9Q3D3C0-F1
#
_cell.length_a   1.000
_cell.length_b   1.000
_cell.length_c   1.000
_cell.angle_alpha   90.00
_cell.angle_beta   90.00
_cell.angle_gamma   90.00
#
_symmetry.space_group_name_H-M   'P 1'
#
loop_
_entity.id
_entity.type
_entity.pdbx_description
1 polymer ?
#
loop_
_entity_poly.entity_id
_entity_poly.type
_entity_poly.pdbx_seq_one_letter_code
_entity_poly.pdbx_strand_id
1 'polypeptide(L)'
;MLIPSLGPGEIHYYMEGAVFEVYTDCTALRSLPNMKTTNRHMLRWQIDIQEYRGNMTIMYKEGKSHTNADGLRRWPLNNVKSNPARQEEKLQIF
;
A
#
# COMPACT_ATOMS: atom_id res chain seq x y z
N MET A 1 2.18 2.44 8.08
CA MET A 1 2.90 1.41 7.26
C MET A 1 1.91 0.43 6.63
N LEU A 2 1.27 0.87 5.55
CA LEU A 2 0.72 0.00 4.51
C LEU A 2 1.82 -0.13 3.44
N ILE A 3 1.83 -1.26 2.72
CA ILE A 3 2.87 -1.74 1.78
C ILE A 3 4.05 -2.38 2.54
N PRO A 4 4.15 -3.73 2.67
CA PRO A 4 4.18 -4.68 1.55
C PRO A 4 3.63 -6.11 1.85
N SER A 5 2.39 -6.25 2.35
CA SER A 5 1.72 -7.57 2.42
C SER A 5 0.40 -7.63 1.64
N LEU A 6 -0.12 -6.47 1.24
CA LEU A 6 -1.03 -6.37 0.10
C LEU A 6 -0.14 -5.92 -1.05
N GLY A 7 0.23 -6.82 -1.95
CA GLY A 7 0.80 -6.39 -3.21
C GLY A 7 -0.17 -5.43 -3.89
N PRO A 8 0.29 -4.45 -4.69
CA PRO A 8 -0.60 -3.64 -5.51
C PRO A 8 -1.61 -4.49 -6.30
N GLY A 9 -1.30 -5.77 -6.59
CA GLY A 9 -2.14 -6.69 -7.36
C GLY A 9 -3.60 -6.90 -6.93
N GLU A 10 -3.98 -6.71 -5.66
CA GLU A 10 -5.41 -6.89 -5.28
C GLU A 10 -6.26 -5.64 -5.54
N ILE A 11 -5.64 -4.47 -5.44
CA ILE A 11 -6.30 -3.18 -5.64
C ILE A 11 -5.94 -2.52 -6.98
N HIS A 12 -4.99 -3.12 -7.71
CA HIS A 12 -4.50 -2.64 -9.01
C HIS A 12 -5.62 -2.42 -9.99
N TYR A 13 -6.56 -3.37 -10.09
CA TYR A 13 -7.71 -3.30 -10.98
C TYR A 13 -8.62 -2.09 -10.71
N TYR A 14 -8.66 -1.61 -9.47
CA TYR A 14 -9.44 -0.44 -9.07
C TYR A 14 -8.66 0.87 -9.18
N MET A 15 -7.33 0.79 -9.27
CA MET A 15 -6.42 1.93 -9.38
C MET A 15 -6.01 2.23 -10.81
N GLU A 16 -6.10 1.24 -11.70
CA GLU A 16 -5.77 1.40 -13.11
C GLU A 16 -6.67 2.46 -13.76
N GLY A 17 -6.06 3.52 -14.31
CA GLY A 17 -6.76 4.64 -14.95
C GLY A 17 -7.44 5.64 -13.99
N ALA A 18 -7.50 5.36 -12.68
CA ALA A 18 -8.07 6.27 -11.70
C ALA A 18 -7.05 7.30 -11.21
N VAL A 19 -7.50 8.52 -10.92
CA VAL A 19 -6.71 9.53 -10.18
C VAL A 19 -7.02 9.40 -8.70
N PHE A 20 -6.01 9.17 -7.86
CA PHE A 20 -6.22 8.91 -6.45
C PHE A 20 -5.17 9.53 -5.54
N GLU A 21 -5.55 9.71 -4.28
CA GLU A 21 -4.71 10.26 -3.22
C GLU A 21 -4.35 9.16 -2.22
N VAL A 22 -3.05 8.99 -1.97
CA VAL A 22 -2.55 8.05 -0.97
C VAL A 22 -2.14 8.81 0.27
N TYR A 23 -2.88 8.61 1.34
CA TYR A 23 -2.55 9.16 2.66
C TYR A 23 -1.61 8.20 3.40
N THR A 24 -0.44 8.69 3.81
CA THR A 24 0.56 7.88 4.51
C THR A 24 1.13 8.62 5.71
N ASP A 25 1.44 7.87 6.77
CA ASP A 25 2.14 8.33 7.97
C ASP A 25 3.67 8.28 7.80
N CYS A 26 4.16 7.82 6.64
CA CYS A 26 5.57 7.66 6.38
C CYS A 26 6.14 8.84 5.56
N THR A 27 6.97 9.66 6.20
CA THR A 27 7.67 10.78 5.56
C THR A 27 8.63 10.33 4.47
N ALA A 28 9.22 9.13 4.59
CA ALA A 28 10.11 8.57 3.57
C ALA A 28 9.39 8.31 2.24
N LEU A 29 8.11 7.93 2.28
CA LEU A 29 7.32 7.70 1.06
C LEU A 29 7.03 9.00 0.31
N ARG A 30 6.93 10.13 1.03
CA ARG A 30 6.74 11.46 0.44
C ARG A 30 7.97 11.92 -0.35
N SER A 31 9.17 11.64 0.14
CA SER A 31 10.43 12.02 -0.52
C SER A 31 10.90 11.00 -1.56
N LEU A 32 10.37 9.78 -1.52
CA LEU A 32 10.75 8.66 -2.39
C LEU A 32 10.76 8.97 -3.89
N PRO A 33 9.76 9.68 -4.48
CA PRO A 33 9.72 9.91 -5.93
C PRO A 33 10.84 10.80 -6.46
N ASN A 34 11.45 11.61 -5.59
CA ASN A 34 12.44 12.63 -5.94
C ASN A 34 13.85 12.29 -5.42
N MET A 35 14.01 11.19 -4.69
CA MET A 35 15.27 10.80 -4.08
C MET A 35 16.05 9.84 -4.99
N LYS A 36 17.36 10.05 -5.12
CA LYS A 36 18.28 9.03 -5.64
C LYS A 36 18.60 8.06 -4.51
N THR A 37 17.95 6.89 -4.52
CA THR A 37 18.07 5.95 -3.40
C THR A 37 19.10 4.86 -3.65
N THR A 38 20.04 4.68 -2.71
CA THR A 38 21.01 3.57 -2.68
C THR A 38 20.48 2.33 -1.93
N ASN A 39 19.38 2.44 -1.19
CA ASN A 39 18.77 1.33 -0.44
C ASN A 39 17.89 0.46 -1.36
N ARG A 40 18.19 -0.84 -1.44
CA ARG A 40 17.44 -1.82 -2.26
C ARG A 40 15.94 -1.86 -1.97
N HIS A 41 15.53 -1.73 -0.71
CA HIS A 41 14.10 -1.79 -0.33
C HIS A 41 13.33 -0.58 -0.86
N MET A 42 13.94 0.59 -0.73
CA MET A 42 13.37 1.84 -1.25
C MET A 42 13.36 1.85 -2.79
N LEU A 43 14.39 1.30 -3.44
CA LEU A 43 14.41 1.15 -4.89
C LEU A 43 13.26 0.27 -5.40
N ARG A 44 12.98 -0.85 -4.72
CA ARG A 44 11.83 -1.70 -5.07
C ARG A 44 10.52 -0.92 -5.00
N TRP A 45 10.28 -0.21 -3.90
CA TRP A 45 9.09 0.63 -3.76
C TRP A 45 9.02 1.74 -4.80
N GLN A 46 10.16 2.32 -5.16
CA GLN A 46 10.23 3.36 -6.19
C GLN A 46 9.81 2.82 -7.55
N ILE A 47 10.19 1.60 -7.90
CA ILE A 47 9.76 0.91 -9.12
C ILE A 47 8.25 0.60 -9.06
N ASP A 48 7.77 0.04 -7.94
CA ASP A 48 6.34 -0.30 -7.79
C ASP A 48 5.44 0.95 -7.88
N ILE A 49 5.88 2.08 -7.31
CA ILE A 49 5.15 3.36 -7.33
C ILE A 49 5.23 4.05 -8.70
N GLN A 50 6.27 3.77 -9.49
CA GLN A 50 6.50 4.45 -10.77
C GLN A 50 5.33 4.26 -11.74
N GLU A 51 4.68 3.11 -11.70
CA GLU A 51 3.49 2.79 -12.50
C GLU A 51 2.34 3.78 -12.25
N TYR A 52 2.14 4.22 -11.01
CA TYR A 52 1.03 5.10 -10.63
C TYR A 52 1.42 6.58 -10.59
N ARG A 53 2.67 6.95 -10.87
CA ARG A 53 3.19 8.31 -10.69
C ARG A 53 2.40 9.38 -11.46
N GLY A 54 1.80 9.02 -12.60
CA GLY A 54 0.99 9.94 -13.40
C GLY A 54 -0.36 10.30 -12.77
N ASN A 55 -0.93 9.39 -11.98
CA ASN A 55 -2.31 9.49 -11.51
C ASN A 55 -2.43 9.43 -9.97
N MET A 56 -1.31 9.28 -9.25
CA MET A 56 -1.27 9.15 -7.80
C MET A 56 -0.61 10.37 -7.13
N THR A 57 -1.28 10.92 -6.12
CA THR A 57 -0.72 11.97 -5.26
C THR A 57 -0.48 11.43 -3.85
N ILE A 58 0.77 11.49 -3.35
CA ILE A 58 1.12 11.03 -1.99
C ILE A 58 0.99 12.19 -1.01
N MET A 59 0.07 12.06 -0.06
CA MET A 59 -0.21 13.03 0.99
C MET A 59 0.28 12.51 2.33
N TYR A 60 1.14 13.27 3.01
CA TYR A 60 1.54 12.93 4.37
C TYR A 60 0.46 13.35 5.35
N LYS A 61 0.09 12.44 6.26
CA LYS A 61 -0.87 12.68 7.33
C LYS A 61 -0.31 12.13 8.63
N GLU A 62 -0.38 12.91 9.70
CA GLU A 62 0.14 12.50 11.01
C GLU A 62 -0.51 11.20 11.50
N GLY A 63 0.29 10.28 12.03
CA GLY A 63 -0.19 8.96 12.46
C GLY A 63 -1.37 9.00 13.44
N LYS A 64 -1.45 10.03 14.30
CA LYS A 64 -2.59 10.24 15.23
C LYS A 64 -3.93 10.43 14.51
N SER A 65 -3.91 10.94 13.29
CA SER A 65 -5.09 11.17 12.46
C SER A 65 -5.36 10.04 11.47
N HIS A 66 -4.59 8.95 11.56
CA HIS A 66 -4.69 7.73 10.75
C HIS A 66 -5.46 6.62 11.49
N THR A 67 -6.46 7.00 12.30
CA THR A 67 -7.21 6.08 13.19
C THR A 67 -7.90 4.94 12.46
N ASN A 68 -8.42 5.18 11.25
CA ASN A 68 -9.14 4.16 10.47
C ASN A 68 -8.20 3.01 10.09
N ALA A 69 -7.09 3.30 9.42
CA ALA A 69 -6.17 2.23 9.00
C ALA A 69 -5.36 1.66 10.16
N ASP A 70 -5.07 2.45 11.20
CA ASP A 70 -4.42 1.95 12.42
C ASP A 70 -5.37 1.04 13.23
N GLY A 71 -6.68 1.30 13.19
CA GLY A 71 -7.72 0.43 13.73
C GLY A 71 -7.77 -0.91 12.99
N LEU A 72 -7.88 -0.86 11.66
CA LEU A 72 -7.89 -2.05 10.79
C LEU A 72 -6.60 -2.90 10.94
N ARG A 73 -5.44 -2.24 11.07
CA ARG A 73 -4.16 -2.94 11.26
C ARG A 73 -4.06 -3.64 12.61
N ARG A 74 -4.58 -3.03 13.67
CA ARG A 74 -4.53 -3.60 15.03
C ARG A 74 -5.59 -4.69 15.26
N TRP A 75 -6.68 -4.65 14.51
CA TRP A 75 -7.79 -5.60 14.61
C TRP A 75 -8.09 -6.24 13.25
N PRO A 76 -7.17 -7.05 12.71
CA PRO A 76 -7.41 -7.74 11.46
C PRO A 76 -8.59 -8.71 11.62
N LEU A 77 -9.51 -8.70 10.66
CA LEU A 77 -10.57 -9.70 10.60
C LEU A 77 -9.96 -11.07 10.30
N ASN A 78 -10.46 -12.09 10.98
CA ASN A 78 -10.03 -13.47 10.72
C ASN A 78 -10.35 -13.84 9.26
N ASN A 79 -9.47 -14.62 8.64
CA ASN A 79 -9.62 -15.09 7.26
C ASN A 79 -10.61 -16.29 7.16
N VAL A 80 -11.81 -16.13 7.73
CA VAL A 80 -12.87 -17.15 7.81
C VAL A 80 -13.85 -17.04 6.63
N LYS A 81 -14.55 -18.14 6.31
CA LYS A 81 -15.53 -18.20 5.19
C LYS A 81 -16.64 -17.13 5.27
N SER A 82 -16.97 -16.66 6.46
CA SER A 82 -17.97 -15.60 6.68
C SER A 82 -17.44 -14.20 6.44
N ASN A 83 -16.12 -14.00 6.35
CA ASN A 83 -15.53 -12.71 6.05
C ASN A 83 -15.65 -12.44 4.53
N PRO A 84 -16.35 -11.39 4.08
CA PRO A 84 -16.45 -11.07 2.65
C PRO A 84 -15.11 -10.65 2.04
N ALA A 85 -14.15 -10.21 2.85
CA ALA A 85 -12.79 -9.87 2.45
C ALA A 85 -11.80 -11.05 2.63
N ARG A 86 -12.30 -12.29 2.70
CA ARG A 86 -11.46 -13.49 2.84
C ARG A 86 -10.60 -13.68 1.59
N GLN A 87 -9.30 -13.87 1.80
CA GLN A 87 -8.37 -14.29 0.74
C GLN A 87 -8.24 -15.81 0.77
N GLU A 88 -8.41 -16.47 -0.37
CA GLU A 88 -8.05 -17.89 -0.50
C GLU A 88 -6.53 -18.00 -0.55
N GLU A 89 -5.93 -18.67 0.43
CA GLU A 89 -4.50 -18.99 0.40
C GLU A 89 -4.25 -19.88 -0.81
N LYS A 90 -3.70 -19.28 -1.88
CA LYS A 90 -3.16 -20.05 -3.01
C LYS A 90 -1.99 -20.85 -2.46
N LEU A 91 -2.20 -22.14 -2.24
CA LEU A 91 -1.14 -23.10 -1.96
C LEU A 91 -0.14 -23.00 -3.12
N GLN A 92 1.02 -22.39 -2.85
CA GLN A 92 2.14 -22.42 -3.78
C GLN A 92 2.63 -23.87 -3.83
N ILE A 93 2.15 -24.61 -4.83
CA ILE A 93 2.80 -25.84 -5.24
C ILE A 93 4.11 -25.39 -5.91
N PHE A 94 5.22 -25.76 -5.27
CA PHE A 94 6.60 -25.42 -5.63
C PHE A 94 6.92 -25.70 -7.11
#